data_AF-L8FMN8-F1
#
_entry.id   AF-L8FMN8-F1
#
_cell.length_a   1.000
_cell.length_b   1.000
_cell.length_c   1.000
_cell.angle_alpha   90.00
_cell.angle_beta   90.00
_cell.angle_gamma   90.00
#
_symmetry.space_group_name_H-M   'P 1'
#
loop_
_entity.id
_entity.type
_entity.pdbx_description
1 polymer ?
#
loop_
_entity_poly.entity_id
_entity_poly.type
_entity_poly.pdbx_seq_one_letter_code
_entity_poly.pdbx_strand_id
1 'polypeptide(L)'
;MSPNMNESPEAHQERGEENGARHPQKSNGVGLNSPPTQNGGQTSLLARDATNSLAVIGDLEDTDVVLILTPSVPQVSGDPDDTSDPFECFGRALESRHHRIRHRSYQNSSGITGIHRQFIIQSNVIILVLADGEAAGQMPQINVEHAHITVATAGEDTRVIIVVADSSSESWQRLDDFPTVIQAADYSPASLERTVSVIFREF
;
A
#
# COMPACT_ATOMS: atom_id res chain seq x y z
N MET A 1 59.70 58.42 -0.57
CA MET A 1 59.02 57.20 -1.09
C MET A 1 58.39 57.53 -2.44
N SER A 2 58.88 56.84 -3.49
CA SER A 2 58.39 56.65 -4.88
C SER A 2 59.57 56.06 -5.67
N PRO A 3 59.43 55.41 -6.85
CA PRO A 3 58.33 54.63 -7.44
C PRO A 3 58.83 53.28 -8.06
N ASN A 4 57.98 52.44 -8.69
CA ASN A 4 58.04 52.11 -10.15
C ASN A 4 56.97 51.09 -10.64
N MET A 5 56.40 51.43 -11.81
CA MET A 5 56.03 50.66 -13.05
C MET A 5 56.05 49.11 -13.08
N ASN A 6 55.36 48.38 -13.96
CA ASN A 6 54.25 48.50 -14.92
C ASN A 6 54.07 47.07 -15.56
N GLU A 7 52.97 46.83 -16.27
CA GLU A 7 52.79 45.88 -17.40
C GLU A 7 52.48 44.37 -17.22
N SER A 8 51.36 43.96 -17.86
CA SER A 8 50.96 42.61 -18.33
C SER A 8 51.69 42.21 -19.63
N PRO A 9 51.55 40.97 -20.15
CA PRO A 9 50.56 40.73 -21.23
C PRO A 9 49.97 39.29 -21.32
N GLU A 10 49.31 39.03 -22.45
CA GLU A 10 48.22 38.10 -22.77
C GLU A 10 48.56 36.65 -23.20
N ALA A 11 47.50 35.82 -23.18
CA ALA A 11 47.08 34.76 -24.12
C ALA A 11 47.97 33.53 -24.40
N HIS A 12 47.38 32.33 -24.29
CA HIS A 12 47.20 31.39 -25.42
C HIS A 12 46.28 30.22 -25.04
N GLN A 13 45.58 29.74 -26.06
CA GLN A 13 44.49 28.77 -26.09
C GLN A 13 45.01 27.38 -26.48
N GLU A 14 44.53 26.31 -25.86
CA GLU A 14 44.65 24.97 -26.45
C GLU A 14 43.40 24.11 -26.24
N ARG A 15 42.98 23.54 -27.37
CA ARG A 15 41.80 22.75 -27.66
C ARG A 15 42.24 21.29 -27.70
N GLY A 16 41.65 20.43 -26.88
CA GLY A 16 41.85 18.98 -26.95
C GLY A 16 40.57 18.30 -27.45
N GLU A 17 40.63 17.75 -28.66
CA GLU A 17 39.65 16.83 -29.25
C GLU A 17 40.03 15.36 -28.94
N GLU A 18 39.05 14.48 -29.19
CA GLU A 18 39.15 13.03 -29.51
C GLU A 18 38.93 11.94 -28.44
N ASN A 19 37.80 11.25 -28.66
CA ASN A 19 37.64 9.79 -28.86
C ASN A 19 37.65 8.81 -27.67
N GLY A 20 36.57 8.03 -27.58
CA GLY A 20 36.60 6.74 -26.90
C GLY A 20 35.23 6.11 -26.67
N ALA A 21 34.59 5.59 -27.71
CA ALA A 21 33.43 4.72 -27.58
C ALA A 21 33.77 3.47 -26.74
N ARG A 22 32.98 3.20 -25.68
CA ARG A 22 32.78 1.85 -25.12
C ARG A 22 31.39 1.73 -24.50
N HIS A 23 30.48 1.07 -25.24
CA HIS A 23 29.47 0.21 -24.62
C HIS A 23 30.16 -1.12 -24.26
N PRO A 24 29.88 -1.68 -23.08
CA PRO A 24 29.07 -2.90 -23.03
C PRO A 24 28.01 -2.80 -21.91
N GLN A 25 26.72 -2.97 -22.22
CA GLN A 25 25.96 -4.22 -22.07
C GLN A 25 25.82 -4.75 -20.63
N LYS A 26 24.56 -4.70 -20.17
CA LYS A 26 23.85 -5.60 -19.23
C LYS A 26 24.26 -5.56 -17.76
N SER A 27 23.33 -5.09 -16.91
CA SER A 27 22.47 -6.01 -16.15
C SER A 27 21.30 -5.26 -15.52
N ASN A 28 20.08 -5.69 -15.83
CA ASN A 28 18.88 -5.33 -15.08
C ASN A 28 18.96 -6.02 -13.71
N GLY A 29 19.31 -5.27 -12.68
CA GLY A 29 19.11 -5.66 -11.29
C GLY A 29 18.30 -4.56 -10.62
N VAL A 30 16.97 -4.66 -10.66
CA VAL A 30 16.11 -3.85 -9.80
C VAL A 30 16.31 -4.38 -8.38
N GLY A 31 17.21 -3.75 -7.64
CA GLY A 31 17.44 -4.04 -6.24
C GLY A 31 16.24 -3.56 -5.43
N LEU A 32 15.52 -4.49 -4.82
CA LEU A 32 14.77 -4.22 -3.60
C LEU A 32 15.78 -3.62 -2.60
N ASN A 33 15.48 -2.44 -2.05
CA ASN A 33 16.29 -1.62 -1.13
C ASN A 33 17.02 -0.42 -1.79
N SER A 34 16.30 0.68 -2.02
CA SER A 34 16.88 2.03 -2.08
C SER A 34 15.91 3.02 -1.43
N PRO A 35 16.37 3.93 -0.54
CA PRO A 35 15.50 4.97 0.02
C PRO A 35 15.23 6.05 -1.04
N PRO A 36 14.00 6.59 -1.15
CA PRO A 36 13.67 7.54 -2.20
C PRO A 36 14.23 8.94 -1.91
N THR A 37 14.93 9.48 -2.91
CA THR A 37 15.34 10.89 -3.01
C THR A 37 14.09 11.78 -3.21
N GLN A 38 13.98 12.84 -2.41
CA GLN A 38 12.84 13.75 -2.35
C GLN A 38 12.67 14.61 -3.62
N ASN A 39 11.48 14.57 -4.24
CA ASN A 39 10.62 15.73 -4.55
C ASN A 39 9.38 15.30 -5.39
N GLY A 40 8.18 15.61 -4.88
CA GLY A 40 6.87 15.24 -5.43
C GLY A 40 6.29 14.03 -4.70
N GLY A 41 5.27 14.25 -3.86
CA GLY A 41 4.75 13.29 -2.87
C GLY A 41 4.58 11.86 -3.38
N GLN A 42 5.60 11.04 -3.15
CA GLN A 42 5.54 9.60 -3.37
C GLN A 42 4.68 9.03 -2.25
N THR A 43 3.44 8.66 -2.56
CA THR A 43 2.60 7.84 -1.68
C THR A 43 3.26 6.46 -1.59
N SER A 44 4.18 6.30 -0.64
CA SER A 44 4.91 5.05 -0.44
C SER A 44 3.93 3.96 -0.02
N LEU A 45 3.74 2.96 -0.89
CA LEU A 45 3.00 1.75 -0.58
C LEU A 45 4.01 0.66 -0.23
N LEU A 46 3.82 0.01 0.91
CA LEU A 46 4.63 -1.14 1.33
C LEU A 46 3.83 -2.43 1.17
N ALA A 47 4.49 -3.49 0.71
CA ALA A 47 3.86 -4.79 0.55
C ALA A 47 4.79 -5.90 1.04
N ARG A 48 4.20 -6.85 1.77
CA ARG A 48 4.79 -8.11 2.20
C ARG A 48 3.87 -9.20 1.67
N ASP A 49 4.47 -10.17 0.98
CA ASP A 49 3.74 -11.29 0.37
C ASP A 49 4.56 -12.57 0.52
N ALA A 50 4.75 -13.02 1.76
CA ALA A 50 5.59 -14.17 2.08
C ALA A 50 5.03 -15.50 1.53
N THR A 51 3.72 -15.56 1.28
CA THR A 51 3.01 -16.74 0.77
C THR A 51 2.69 -16.65 -0.71
N ASN A 52 3.17 -15.62 -1.42
CA ASN A 52 2.86 -15.36 -2.83
C ASN A 52 1.34 -15.29 -3.11
N SER A 53 0.56 -14.86 -2.12
CA SER A 53 -0.89 -14.75 -2.17
C SER A 53 -1.37 -13.71 -3.17
N LEU A 54 -0.58 -12.65 -3.42
CA LEU A 54 -0.94 -11.63 -4.41
C LEU A 54 -0.82 -12.16 -5.85
N ALA A 55 0.03 -13.16 -6.11
CA ALA A 55 0.07 -13.79 -7.43
C ALA A 55 -1.23 -14.52 -7.73
N VAL A 56 -1.73 -15.24 -6.72
CA VAL A 56 -2.87 -16.15 -6.87
C VAL A 56 -4.18 -15.38 -7.08
N ILE A 57 -4.26 -14.12 -6.63
CA ILE A 57 -5.45 -13.30 -6.88
C ILE A 57 -5.60 -12.92 -8.36
N GLY A 58 -4.49 -12.86 -9.10
CA GLY A 58 -4.55 -12.72 -10.56
C GLY A 58 -5.14 -13.96 -11.26
N ASP A 59 -5.15 -15.11 -10.58
CA ASP A 59 -5.56 -16.42 -11.11
C ASP A 59 -6.88 -16.92 -10.50
N LEU A 60 -7.70 -16.04 -9.92
CA LEU A 60 -8.98 -16.45 -9.31
C LEU A 60 -9.91 -17.08 -10.33
N GLU A 61 -10.55 -18.17 -9.94
CA GLU A 61 -11.62 -18.75 -10.74
C GLU A 61 -12.84 -17.84 -10.68
N ASP A 62 -13.65 -17.87 -11.74
CA ASP A 62 -14.93 -17.16 -11.77
C ASP A 62 -15.83 -17.52 -10.57
N THR A 63 -15.71 -18.73 -10.03
CA THR A 63 -16.48 -19.17 -8.87
C THR A 63 -15.90 -18.74 -7.53
N ASP A 64 -14.66 -18.29 -7.45
CA ASP A 64 -14.05 -17.89 -6.18
C ASP A 64 -14.76 -16.67 -5.60
N VAL A 65 -15.01 -16.66 -4.29
CA VAL A 65 -15.64 -15.52 -3.61
C VAL A 65 -14.58 -14.73 -2.86
N VAL A 66 -14.50 -13.42 -3.13
CA VAL A 66 -13.62 -12.49 -2.41
C VAL A 66 -14.46 -11.70 -1.41
N LEU A 67 -14.16 -11.81 -0.13
CA LEU A 67 -14.76 -11.01 0.93
C LEU A 67 -13.87 -9.82 1.26
N ILE A 68 -14.44 -8.63 1.22
CA ILE A 68 -13.82 -7.40 1.70
C ILE A 68 -14.44 -7.05 3.04
N LEU A 69 -13.62 -6.93 4.07
CA LEU A 69 -14.01 -6.47 5.40
C LEU A 69 -13.39 -5.10 5.66
N THR A 70 -14.20 -4.05 5.73
CA THR A 70 -13.73 -2.68 5.99
C THR A 70 -14.21 -2.16 7.34
N PRO A 71 -13.41 -1.34 8.03
CA PRO A 71 -13.88 -0.69 9.24
C PRO A 71 -14.90 0.39 8.89
N SER A 72 -15.91 0.55 9.75
CA SER A 72 -16.79 1.71 9.73
C SER A 72 -16.05 2.87 10.38
N VAL A 73 -15.59 3.82 9.58
CA VAL A 73 -14.83 4.99 10.02
C VAL A 73 -15.54 6.30 9.61
N PRO A 74 -15.34 7.41 10.33
CA PRO A 74 -15.82 8.72 9.91
C PRO A 74 -15.23 9.14 8.56
N GLN A 75 -15.96 9.96 7.81
CA GLN A 75 -15.48 10.51 6.55
C GLN A 75 -14.34 11.52 6.74
N VAL A 76 -13.44 11.58 5.74
CA VAL A 76 -12.37 12.59 5.65
C VAL A 76 -12.88 13.94 5.15
N SER A 77 -14.05 13.97 4.51
CA SER A 77 -14.64 15.17 3.90
C SER A 77 -14.90 16.29 4.92
N GLY A 78 -14.98 15.96 6.21
CA GLY A 78 -15.31 16.91 7.28
C GLY A 78 -16.76 17.38 7.25
N ASP A 79 -17.56 16.85 6.33
CA ASP A 79 -19.00 17.08 6.23
C ASP A 79 -19.72 16.09 7.17
N PRO A 80 -20.41 16.59 8.21
CA PRO A 80 -21.13 15.73 9.16
C PRO A 80 -22.33 15.01 8.54
N ASP A 81 -22.82 15.44 7.37
CA ASP A 81 -23.94 14.81 6.65
C ASP A 81 -23.47 13.79 5.60
N ASP A 82 -22.16 13.67 5.38
CA ASP A 82 -21.59 12.69 4.45
C ASP A 82 -21.57 11.29 5.09
N THR A 83 -22.60 10.51 4.78
CA THR A 83 -22.75 9.12 5.23
C THR A 83 -22.20 8.09 4.25
N SER A 84 -21.39 8.52 3.28
CA SER A 84 -20.80 7.62 2.28
C SER A 84 -19.91 6.57 2.96
N ASP A 85 -19.67 5.42 2.31
CA ASP A 85 -18.64 4.48 2.77
C ASP A 85 -17.28 4.93 2.20
N PRO A 86 -16.26 5.26 3.02
CA PRO A 86 -14.98 5.76 2.49
C PRO A 86 -14.26 4.68 1.66
N PHE A 87 -14.61 3.41 1.84
CA PHE A 87 -14.05 2.28 1.12
C PHE A 87 -14.88 1.85 -0.09
N GLU A 88 -15.95 2.58 -0.45
CA GLU A 88 -16.74 2.26 -1.65
C GLU A 88 -15.85 2.20 -2.91
N CYS A 89 -14.92 3.15 -3.04
CA CYS A 89 -13.98 3.18 -4.15
C CYS A 89 -13.09 1.93 -4.22
N PHE A 90 -12.68 1.39 -3.06
CA PHE A 90 -11.90 0.18 -2.95
C PHE A 90 -12.71 -1.04 -3.40
N GLY A 91 -13.95 -1.16 -2.90
CA GLY A 91 -14.89 -2.21 -3.31
C GLY A 91 -15.14 -2.19 -4.82
N ARG A 92 -15.43 -1.01 -5.38
CA ARG A 92 -15.67 -0.84 -6.82
C ARG A 92 -14.45 -1.18 -7.68
N ALA A 93 -13.25 -0.79 -7.24
CA ALA A 93 -12.02 -1.11 -7.94
C ALA A 93 -11.70 -2.62 -7.91
N LEU A 94 -12.08 -3.33 -6.85
CA LEU A 94 -11.99 -4.79 -6.79
C LEU A 94 -13.04 -5.46 -7.70
N GLU A 95 -14.26 -4.95 -7.70
CA GLU A 95 -15.37 -5.42 -8.56
C GLU A 95 -15.08 -5.29 -10.05
N SER A 96 -14.26 -4.32 -10.45
CA SER A 96 -13.84 -4.18 -11.85
C SER A 96 -12.89 -5.28 -12.33
N ARG A 97 -12.34 -6.08 -11.41
CA ARG A 97 -11.36 -7.14 -11.70
C ARG A 97 -11.91 -8.53 -11.40
N HIS A 98 -12.83 -8.64 -10.44
CA HIS A 98 -13.50 -9.89 -10.12
C HIS A 98 -14.98 -9.67 -9.84
N HIS A 99 -15.85 -10.55 -10.34
CA HIS A 99 -17.29 -10.32 -10.27
C HIS A 99 -17.97 -10.85 -8.99
N ARG A 100 -17.30 -11.71 -8.20
CA ARG A 100 -17.84 -12.27 -6.95
C ARG A 100 -17.25 -11.60 -5.71
N ILE A 101 -17.24 -10.27 -5.70
CA ILE A 101 -16.89 -9.49 -4.52
C ILE A 101 -18.07 -9.44 -3.55
N ARG A 102 -17.78 -9.58 -2.25
CA ARG A 102 -18.71 -9.32 -1.15
C ARG A 102 -18.09 -8.28 -0.25
N HIS A 103 -18.64 -7.07 -0.22
CA HIS A 103 -18.17 -6.01 0.67
C HIS A 103 -19.03 -5.94 1.93
N ARG A 104 -18.41 -5.96 3.10
CA ARG A 104 -19.05 -5.82 4.41
C ARG A 104 -18.23 -4.89 5.30
N SER A 105 -18.91 -4.01 6.01
CA SER A 105 -18.29 -3.21 7.06
C SER A 105 -18.35 -3.93 8.40
N TYR A 106 -17.36 -3.70 9.25
CA TYR A 106 -17.36 -4.04 10.67
C TYR A 106 -17.18 -2.76 11.50
N GLN A 107 -17.64 -2.76 12.74
CA GLN A 107 -17.41 -1.63 13.65
C GLN A 107 -16.13 -1.86 14.44
N ASN A 108 -15.28 -0.84 14.61
CA ASN A 108 -14.05 -1.00 15.39
C ASN A 108 -14.31 -1.40 16.86
N SER A 109 -15.42 -0.95 17.45
CA SER A 109 -15.81 -1.28 18.83
C SER A 109 -16.30 -2.72 19.00
N SER A 110 -17.02 -3.25 18.00
CA SER A 110 -17.61 -4.61 18.05
C SER A 110 -16.74 -5.66 17.36
N GLY A 111 -15.81 -5.24 16.51
CA GLY A 111 -14.88 -6.06 15.76
C GLY A 111 -15.52 -7.11 14.85
N ILE A 112 -14.80 -8.22 14.66
CA ILE A 112 -15.22 -9.35 13.82
C ILE A 112 -16.24 -10.22 14.57
N THR A 113 -17.52 -9.88 14.41
CA THR A 113 -18.66 -10.59 15.02
C THR A 113 -18.98 -11.93 14.34
N GLY A 114 -19.91 -12.70 14.92
CA GLY A 114 -20.36 -14.00 14.39
C GLY A 114 -20.91 -13.94 12.95
N ILE A 115 -21.51 -12.81 12.54
CA ILE A 115 -21.99 -12.63 11.16
C ILE A 115 -20.80 -12.54 10.20
N HIS A 116 -19.76 -11.77 10.54
CA HIS A 116 -18.54 -11.69 9.74
C HIS A 116 -17.86 -13.05 9.61
N ARG A 117 -17.84 -13.83 10.70
CA ARG A 117 -17.27 -15.18 10.69
C ARG A 117 -17.97 -16.11 9.70
N GLN A 118 -19.29 -16.02 9.58
CA GLN A 118 -20.02 -16.80 8.57
C GLN A 118 -19.62 -16.41 7.14
N PHE A 119 -19.41 -15.12 6.86
CA PHE A 119 -18.93 -14.69 5.55
C PHE A 119 -17.48 -15.15 5.30
N ILE A 120 -16.62 -15.04 6.30
CA ILE A 120 -15.21 -15.50 6.25
C ILE A 120 -15.14 -16.98 5.82
N ILE A 121 -15.93 -17.84 6.46
CA ILE A 121 -15.95 -19.29 6.19
C ILE A 121 -16.47 -19.60 4.77
N GLN A 122 -17.24 -18.70 4.16
CA GLN A 122 -17.85 -18.90 2.84
C GLN A 122 -17.03 -18.29 1.69
N SER A 123 -15.82 -17.81 1.97
CA SER A 123 -15.00 -17.07 1.01
C SER A 123 -13.68 -17.80 0.72
N ASN A 124 -13.19 -17.64 -0.50
CA ASN A 124 -11.93 -18.22 -0.96
C ASN A 124 -10.76 -17.27 -0.67
N VAL A 125 -11.05 -15.96 -0.70
CA VAL A 125 -10.10 -14.89 -0.38
C VAL A 125 -10.78 -13.88 0.54
N ILE A 126 -10.03 -13.39 1.51
CA ILE A 126 -10.45 -12.34 2.43
C ILE A 126 -9.45 -11.20 2.35
N ILE A 127 -9.97 -9.99 2.14
CA ILE A 127 -9.22 -8.75 2.22
C ILE A 127 -9.75 -8.03 3.46
N LEU A 128 -8.98 -8.07 4.55
CA LEU A 128 -9.29 -7.33 5.77
C LEU A 128 -8.59 -5.98 5.72
N VAL A 129 -9.36 -4.91 5.74
CA VAL A 129 -8.84 -3.55 5.91
C VAL A 129 -8.81 -3.21 7.39
N LEU A 130 -7.68 -2.68 7.84
CA LEU A 130 -7.49 -2.07 9.15
C LEU A 130 -7.25 -0.58 8.93
N ALA A 131 -8.01 0.25 9.61
CA ALA A 131 -7.84 1.69 9.64
C ALA A 131 -8.11 2.18 11.06
N ASP A 132 -7.44 3.26 11.45
CA ASP A 132 -7.73 3.90 12.71
C ASP A 132 -9.13 4.55 12.65
N GLY A 133 -9.95 4.27 13.66
CA GLY A 133 -11.30 4.82 13.76
C GLY A 133 -11.52 5.76 14.93
N GLU A 134 -10.52 5.99 15.79
CA GLU A 134 -10.69 6.73 17.04
C GLU A 134 -9.58 7.79 17.20
N ALA A 135 -9.56 8.77 16.29
CA ALA A 135 -8.68 9.93 16.43
C ALA A 135 -9.27 10.96 17.42
N ALA A 136 -9.29 10.60 18.71
CA ALA A 136 -9.50 11.54 19.81
C ALA A 136 -8.34 11.48 20.81
N GLY A 137 -7.17 12.00 20.39
CA GLY A 137 -6.06 12.31 21.29
C GLY A 137 -5.10 11.17 21.65
N GLN A 138 -5.26 9.97 21.08
CA GLN A 138 -4.24 8.91 21.11
C GLN A 138 -3.62 8.72 19.72
N MET A 139 -2.38 8.21 19.68
CA MET A 139 -1.74 7.80 18.43
C MET A 139 -2.64 6.78 17.71
N PRO A 140 -2.79 6.87 16.38
CA PRO A 140 -3.55 5.91 15.60
C PRO A 140 -3.11 4.49 15.90
N GLN A 141 -4.02 3.65 16.36
CA GLN A 141 -3.71 2.25 16.70
C GLN A 141 -4.70 1.33 16.02
N ILE A 142 -4.23 0.67 14.96
CA ILE A 142 -4.96 -0.43 14.35
C ILE A 142 -5.24 -1.53 15.39
N ASN A 143 -6.44 -2.09 15.35
CA ASN A 143 -6.78 -3.23 16.19
C ASN A 143 -6.34 -4.54 15.53
N VAL A 144 -5.13 -4.97 15.83
CA VAL A 144 -4.51 -6.21 15.31
C VAL A 144 -5.31 -7.46 15.65
N GLU A 145 -6.10 -7.44 16.73
CA GLU A 145 -6.95 -8.58 17.12
C GLU A 145 -7.95 -8.94 16.01
N HIS A 146 -8.41 -7.97 15.22
CA HIS A 146 -9.28 -8.25 14.08
C HIS A 146 -8.59 -9.11 13.02
N ALA A 147 -7.28 -8.93 12.81
CA ALA A 147 -6.51 -9.75 11.88
C ALA A 147 -6.32 -11.18 12.43
N HIS A 148 -5.99 -11.34 13.71
CA HIS A 148 -5.90 -12.67 14.33
C HIS A 148 -7.22 -13.44 14.26
N ILE A 149 -8.34 -12.81 14.62
CA ILE A 149 -9.66 -13.45 14.54
C ILE A 149 -10.00 -13.84 13.09
N THR A 150 -9.69 -12.97 12.14
CA THR A 150 -9.96 -13.24 10.72
C THR A 150 -9.18 -14.44 10.23
N VAL A 151 -7.86 -14.49 10.46
CA VAL A 151 -7.00 -15.62 10.09
C VAL A 151 -7.44 -16.90 10.77
N ALA A 152 -7.72 -16.86 12.08
CA ALA A 152 -8.16 -18.03 12.83
C ALA A 152 -9.52 -18.57 12.33
N THR A 153 -10.40 -17.70 11.81
CA THR A 153 -11.71 -18.09 11.30
C THR A 153 -11.65 -18.60 9.86
N ALA A 154 -10.75 -18.06 9.04
CA ALA A 154 -10.63 -18.36 7.61
C ALA A 154 -10.21 -19.82 7.34
N GLY A 155 -9.43 -20.41 8.25
CA GLY A 155 -8.85 -21.74 8.05
C GLY A 155 -7.66 -21.73 7.08
N GLU A 156 -7.01 -22.88 6.90
CA GLU A 156 -5.74 -22.99 6.16
C GLU A 156 -5.89 -22.82 4.64
N ASP A 157 -7.04 -23.19 4.08
CA ASP A 157 -7.28 -23.14 2.63
C ASP A 157 -7.67 -21.73 2.12
N THR A 158 -8.05 -20.85 3.04
CA THR A 158 -8.54 -19.51 2.71
C THR A 158 -7.40 -18.50 2.76
N ARG A 159 -7.27 -17.70 1.70
CA ARG A 159 -6.23 -16.65 1.66
C ARG A 159 -6.70 -15.41 2.39
N VAL A 160 -5.86 -14.88 3.26
CA VAL A 160 -6.11 -13.63 3.98
C VAL A 160 -5.05 -12.60 3.61
N ILE A 161 -5.49 -11.45 3.09
CA ILE A 161 -4.68 -10.26 2.90
C ILE A 161 -5.08 -9.24 3.95
N ILE A 162 -4.10 -8.70 4.65
CA ILE A 162 -4.30 -7.56 5.54
C ILE A 162 -3.92 -6.29 4.78
N VAL A 163 -4.83 -5.34 4.69
CA VAL A 163 -4.57 -3.99 4.18
C VAL A 163 -4.60 -3.02 5.35
N VAL A 164 -3.55 -2.26 5.56
CA VAL A 164 -3.51 -1.18 6.55
C VAL A 164 -3.60 0.15 5.84
N ALA A 165 -4.64 0.92 6.14
CA ALA A 165 -4.87 2.24 5.56
C ALA A 165 -4.34 3.35 6.47
N ASP A 166 -3.05 3.28 6.80
CA ASP A 166 -2.28 4.31 7.49
C ASP A 166 -0.80 4.23 7.09
N SER A 167 -0.06 5.32 7.27
CA SER A 167 1.38 5.38 6.99
C SER A 167 2.26 5.12 8.23
N SER A 168 1.73 4.54 9.30
CA SER A 168 2.46 4.36 10.56
C SER A 168 3.41 3.16 10.49
N SER A 169 4.70 3.38 10.76
CA SER A 169 5.66 2.28 10.88
C SER A 169 5.32 1.34 12.04
N GLU A 170 4.68 1.85 13.09
CA GLU A 170 4.24 1.02 14.22
C GLU A 170 3.11 0.09 13.81
N SER A 171 2.12 0.57 13.04
CA SER A 171 1.06 -0.28 12.48
C SER A 171 1.63 -1.40 11.60
N TRP A 172 2.64 -1.09 10.78
CA TRP A 172 3.33 -2.10 9.97
C TRP A 172 4.03 -3.17 10.81
N GLN A 173 4.82 -2.77 11.81
CA GLN A 173 5.56 -3.69 12.69
C GLN A 173 4.63 -4.59 13.50
N ARG A 174 3.49 -4.06 13.94
CA ARG A 174 2.50 -4.83 14.70
C ARG A 174 1.84 -5.96 13.91
N LEU A 175 2.02 -5.98 12.59
CA LEU A 175 1.53 -7.03 11.71
C LEU A 175 2.63 -7.97 11.22
N ASP A 176 3.77 -8.03 11.94
CA ASP A 176 4.91 -8.83 11.51
C ASP A 176 4.60 -10.33 11.38
N ASP A 177 3.64 -10.82 12.17
CA ASP A 177 3.21 -12.21 12.20
C ASP A 177 2.32 -12.60 11.00
N PHE A 178 1.86 -11.64 10.20
CA PHE A 178 0.98 -11.90 9.06
C PHE A 178 1.78 -12.03 7.76
N PRO A 179 1.53 -13.07 6.95
CA PRO A 179 2.35 -13.37 5.78
C PRO A 179 2.10 -12.41 4.62
N THR A 180 0.87 -11.93 4.46
CA THR A 180 0.48 -11.03 3.36
C THR A 180 -0.14 -9.75 3.92
N VAL A 181 0.61 -8.66 3.81
CA VAL A 181 0.22 -7.34 4.33
C VAL A 181 0.54 -6.26 3.30
N ILE A 182 -0.39 -5.36 3.04
CA ILE A 182 -0.19 -4.17 2.23
C ILE A 182 -0.47 -2.94 3.09
N GLN A 183 0.47 -2.00 3.13
CA GLN A 183 0.30 -0.70 3.76
C GLN A 183 0.04 0.36 2.69
N ALA A 184 -1.17 0.88 2.71
CA ALA A 184 -1.59 2.05 1.95
C ALA A 184 -1.22 3.33 2.74
N ALA A 185 -1.03 4.45 2.06
CA ALA A 185 -0.65 5.69 2.74
C ALA A 185 -1.77 6.20 3.68
N ASP A 186 -3.01 6.07 3.21
CA ASP A 186 -4.25 6.41 3.89
C ASP A 186 -5.41 5.67 3.19
N TYR A 187 -6.65 5.97 3.58
CA TYR A 187 -7.88 5.48 2.95
C TYR A 187 -8.46 6.47 1.92
N SER A 188 -7.64 7.35 1.34
CA SER A 188 -8.08 8.17 0.20
C SER A 188 -8.33 7.30 -1.04
N PRO A 189 -9.20 7.73 -1.98
CA PRO A 189 -9.48 6.96 -3.18
C PRO A 189 -8.23 6.61 -3.99
N ALA A 190 -7.29 7.54 -4.16
CA ALA A 190 -6.06 7.30 -4.90
C ALA A 190 -5.17 6.23 -4.24
N SER A 191 -5.07 6.25 -2.90
CA SER A 191 -4.31 5.28 -2.11
C SER A 191 -4.94 3.88 -2.19
N LEU A 192 -6.27 3.81 -2.09
CA LEU A 192 -7.02 2.56 -2.15
C LEU A 192 -7.02 1.94 -3.57
N GLU A 193 -7.20 2.74 -4.62
CA GLU A 193 -7.11 2.26 -6.01
C GLU A 193 -5.70 1.75 -6.35
N ARG A 194 -4.65 2.43 -5.88
CA ARG A 194 -3.27 1.96 -6.00
C ARG A 194 -3.05 0.64 -5.27
N THR A 195 -3.67 0.47 -4.10
CA THR A 195 -3.63 -0.78 -3.33
C THR A 195 -4.26 -1.93 -4.12
N VAL A 196 -5.37 -1.68 -4.82
CA VAL A 196 -5.97 -2.69 -5.72
C VAL A 196 -5.03 -3.09 -6.84
N SER A 197 -4.36 -2.13 -7.50
CA SER A 197 -3.35 -2.47 -8.53
C SER A 197 -2.23 -3.35 -7.98
N VAL A 198 -1.81 -3.17 -6.72
CA VAL A 198 -0.83 -4.05 -6.08
C VAL A 198 -1.40 -5.44 -5.80
N ILE A 199 -2.65 -5.53 -5.34
CA ILE A 199 -3.34 -6.81 -5.11
C ILE A 199 -3.37 -7.65 -6.38
N PHE A 200 -3.58 -7.02 -7.54
CA PHE A 200 -3.63 -7.69 -8.85
C PHE A 200 -2.32 -7.64 -9.65
N ARG A 201 -1.23 -7.12 -9.06
CA ARG A 201 0.09 -7.01 -9.67
C ARG A 201 0.14 -6.25 -11.01
N GLU A 202 -0.61 -5.16 -11.07
CA GLU A 202 -0.65 -4.25 -12.22
C GLU A 202 0.33 -3.10 -11.99
N PHE A 203 1.52 -3.18 -12.59
CA PHE A 203 2.55 -2.13 -12.52
C PHE A 203 3.41 -2.09 -13.78
#